data_AF-A0A1J9V483-F1
#
_entry.id   AF-A0A1J9V483-F1
#
_cell.length_a   1.000
_cell.length_b   1.000
_cell.length_c   1.000
_cell.angle_alpha   90.00
_cell.angle_beta   90.00
_cell.angle_gamma   90.00
#
_symmetry.space_group_name_H-M   'P 1'
#
loop_
_entity.id
_entity.type
_entity.pdbx_description
1 polymer ?
#
loop_
_entity_poly.entity_id
_entity_poly.type
_entity_poly.pdbx_seq_one_letter_code
_entity_poly.pdbx_strand_id
1 'polypeptide(L)'
;MRKSREDSIHSQTYIKEALSALLHEHKLQDITVTAICKKAGVARVTFYKYYRNVYDVVQASVDEIVQDFLKEVDSLDPYESMQLIIEYIIEGFVSAQKPSGKLIDANISSMMLDYLNYTMEKVFQADITRNHGMSRMQILFLAGGIYNIVNDWIKRGAKESPQALAAKIYEILPYGTTDTRNLANS
;
A
#
# COMPACT_ATOMS: atom_id res chain seq x y z
N MET A 1 -0.24 8.29 33.17
CA MET A 1 -0.68 8.40 31.75
C MET A 1 0.38 7.98 30.73
N ARG A 2 1.70 8.22 30.93
CA ARG A 2 2.76 7.82 29.98
C ARG A 2 2.94 6.30 29.82
N LYS A 3 3.01 5.56 30.94
CA LYS A 3 3.16 4.08 30.99
C LYS A 3 2.04 3.31 30.26
N SER A 4 0.78 3.70 30.47
CA SER A 4 -0.37 3.05 29.80
C SER A 4 -0.43 3.28 28.27
N ARG A 5 0.22 4.34 27.77
CA ARG A 5 0.31 4.63 26.32
C ARG A 5 1.44 3.82 25.68
N GLU A 6 2.56 3.67 26.39
CA GLU A 6 3.69 2.82 25.99
C GLU A 6 3.29 1.33 25.93
N ASP A 7 2.58 0.83 26.97
CA ASP A 7 2.06 -0.55 26.99
C ASP A 7 1.05 -0.80 25.84
N SER A 8 0.32 0.24 25.45
CA SER A 8 -0.64 0.20 24.34
C SER A 8 0.05 0.09 22.99
N ILE A 9 1.10 0.89 22.76
CA ILE A 9 1.88 0.88 21.51
C ILE A 9 2.58 -0.48 21.35
N HIS A 10 3.21 -0.99 22.41
CA HIS A 10 3.89 -2.30 22.38
C HIS A 10 2.92 -3.43 22.03
N SER A 11 1.71 -3.42 22.62
CA SER A 11 0.69 -4.43 22.33
C SER A 11 0.26 -4.42 20.86
N GLN A 12 0.05 -3.25 20.26
CA GLN A 12 -0.33 -3.14 18.85
C GLN A 12 0.80 -3.59 17.92
N THR A 13 2.05 -3.24 18.22
CA THR A 13 3.23 -3.71 17.48
C THR A 13 3.34 -5.23 17.51
N TYR A 14 3.28 -5.86 18.68
CA TYR A 14 3.36 -7.32 18.79
C TYR A 14 2.21 -8.04 18.08
N ILE A 15 1.00 -7.47 18.08
CA ILE A 15 -0.13 -8.01 17.34
C ILE A 15 0.13 -8.00 15.83
N LYS A 16 0.66 -6.89 15.28
CA LYS A 16 0.98 -6.78 13.84
C LYS A 16 2.15 -7.69 13.44
N GLU A 17 3.20 -7.76 14.25
CA GLU A 17 4.33 -8.66 14.04
C GLU A 17 3.89 -10.13 14.07
N ALA A 18 3.02 -10.50 14.99
CA ALA A 18 2.44 -11.83 15.06
C ALA A 18 1.59 -12.16 13.82
N LEU A 19 0.76 -11.22 13.35
CA LEU A 19 0.01 -11.39 12.11
C LEU A 19 0.97 -11.58 10.92
N SER A 20 1.98 -10.72 10.79
CA SER A 20 2.99 -10.82 9.74
C SER A 20 3.66 -12.20 9.73
N ALA A 21 4.13 -12.67 10.89
CA ALA A 21 4.71 -14.01 11.02
C ALA A 21 3.72 -15.13 10.64
N LEU A 22 2.45 -15.01 11.02
CA LEU A 22 1.42 -16.01 10.67
C LEU A 22 1.10 -16.00 9.17
N LEU A 23 1.19 -14.87 8.49
CA LEU A 23 1.01 -14.78 7.03
C LEU A 23 2.13 -15.48 6.24
N HIS A 24 3.30 -15.72 6.86
CA HIS A 24 4.36 -16.55 6.30
C HIS A 24 3.98 -18.04 6.27
N GLU A 25 3.13 -18.47 7.19
CA GLU A 25 2.81 -19.88 7.47
C GLU A 25 1.39 -20.27 7.03
N HIS A 26 0.46 -19.30 6.98
CA HIS A 26 -0.97 -19.53 6.75
C HIS A 26 -1.60 -18.53 5.74
N LYS A 27 -2.66 -18.96 5.06
CA LYS A 27 -3.50 -18.03 4.29
C LYS A 27 -4.24 -17.11 5.25
N LEU A 28 -4.45 -15.85 4.86
CA LEU A 28 -5.12 -14.85 5.72
C LEU A 28 -6.46 -15.35 6.29
N GLN A 29 -7.28 -15.99 5.45
CA GLN A 29 -8.60 -16.52 5.82
C GLN A 29 -8.56 -17.64 6.89
N ASP A 30 -7.41 -18.29 7.06
CA ASP A 30 -7.21 -19.37 8.03
C ASP A 30 -6.64 -18.85 9.36
N ILE A 31 -6.21 -17.58 9.43
CA ILE A 31 -5.65 -16.97 10.62
C ILE A 31 -6.79 -16.55 11.57
N THR A 32 -6.66 -16.87 12.85
CA THR A 32 -7.65 -16.53 13.88
C THR A 32 -7.10 -15.52 14.88
N VAL A 33 -7.98 -14.77 15.54
CA VAL A 33 -7.62 -13.88 16.67
C VAL A 33 -6.85 -14.64 17.74
N THR A 34 -7.26 -15.88 18.03
CA THR A 34 -6.59 -16.74 19.02
C THR A 34 -5.14 -17.04 18.64
N ALA A 35 -4.88 -17.36 17.36
CA ALA A 35 -3.55 -17.63 16.86
C ALA A 35 -2.64 -16.39 16.99
N ILE A 36 -3.17 -15.21 16.63
CA ILE A 36 -2.45 -13.94 16.76
C ILE A 36 -2.14 -13.64 18.22
N CYS A 37 -3.14 -13.72 19.12
CA CYS A 37 -2.94 -13.48 20.55
C CYS A 37 -1.87 -14.41 21.15
N LYS A 38 -1.90 -15.69 20.77
CA LYS A 38 -0.92 -16.68 21.23
C LYS A 38 0.50 -16.35 20.73
N LYS A 39 0.65 -16.01 19.45
CA LYS A 39 1.96 -15.68 18.86
C LYS A 39 2.52 -14.35 19.39
N ALA A 40 1.65 -13.36 19.61
CA ALA A 40 2.01 -12.04 20.16
C ALA A 40 2.24 -12.03 21.69
N GLY A 41 1.85 -13.10 22.40
CA GLY A 41 1.94 -13.14 23.86
C GLY A 41 0.98 -12.18 24.58
N VAL A 42 -0.17 -11.85 23.97
CA VAL A 42 -1.15 -10.91 24.52
C VAL A 42 -2.47 -11.60 24.86
N ALA A 43 -3.19 -11.10 25.87
CA ALA A 43 -4.53 -11.58 26.18
C ALA A 43 -5.55 -11.16 25.11
N ARG A 44 -6.60 -11.97 24.88
CA ARG A 44 -7.68 -11.64 23.94
C ARG A 44 -8.38 -10.33 24.27
N VAL A 45 -8.55 -10.02 25.55
CA VAL A 45 -9.11 -8.72 25.99
C VAL A 45 -8.25 -7.55 25.53
N THR A 46 -6.92 -7.71 25.50
CA THR A 46 -5.99 -6.70 24.98
C THR A 46 -6.09 -6.57 23.48
N PHE A 47 -6.25 -7.67 22.74
CA PHE A 47 -6.51 -7.63 21.30
C PHE A 47 -7.79 -6.85 20.99
N TYR A 48 -8.90 -7.21 21.63
CA TYR A 48 -10.21 -6.57 21.38
C TYR A 48 -10.31 -5.12 21.84
N LYS A 49 -9.33 -4.64 22.63
CA LYS A 49 -9.19 -3.21 22.93
C LYS A 49 -8.80 -2.39 21.68
N TYR A 50 -8.10 -2.99 20.71
CA TYR A 50 -7.57 -2.30 19.54
C TYR A 50 -8.21 -2.76 18.22
N TYR A 51 -8.58 -4.05 18.12
CA TYR A 51 -9.03 -4.64 16.86
C TYR A 51 -10.24 -5.55 17.09
N ARG A 52 -11.25 -5.47 16.21
CA ARG A 52 -12.47 -6.29 16.32
C ARG A 52 -12.26 -7.68 15.72
N ASN A 53 -11.37 -7.79 14.73
CA ASN A 53 -11.09 -9.03 14.01
C ASN A 53 -9.69 -8.98 13.37
N VAL A 54 -9.32 -10.05 12.64
CA VAL A 54 -8.01 -10.16 11.96
C VAL A 54 -7.85 -9.12 10.84
N TYR A 55 -8.91 -8.83 10.10
CA TYR A 55 -8.88 -7.85 9.00
C TYR A 55 -8.67 -6.42 9.50
N ASP A 56 -9.14 -6.07 10.71
CA ASP A 56 -8.82 -4.76 11.32
C ASP A 56 -7.30 -4.62 11.56
N VAL A 57 -6.60 -5.70 11.90
CA VAL A 57 -5.13 -5.70 12.06
C VAL A 57 -4.44 -5.56 10.71
N VAL A 58 -4.96 -6.23 9.68
CA VAL A 58 -4.47 -6.07 8.29
C VAL A 58 -4.62 -4.62 7.86
N GLN A 59 -5.80 -4.02 8.04
CA GLN A 59 -6.06 -2.64 7.67
C GLN A 59 -5.13 -1.68 8.41
N ALA A 60 -4.94 -1.85 9.72
CA ALA A 60 -4.01 -1.03 10.49
C ALA A 60 -2.56 -1.17 10.00
N SER A 61 -2.15 -2.37 9.58
CA SER A 61 -0.82 -2.60 9.02
C SER A 61 -0.66 -1.93 7.65
N VAL A 62 -1.70 -2.02 6.80
CA VAL A 62 -1.79 -1.32 5.51
C VAL A 62 -1.74 0.19 5.71
N ASP A 63 -2.51 0.73 6.66
CA ASP A 63 -2.57 2.16 6.96
C ASP A 63 -1.19 2.70 7.30
N GLU A 64 -0.39 1.98 8.08
CA GLU A 64 0.99 2.39 8.41
C GLU A 64 1.87 2.47 7.17
N ILE A 65 1.82 1.46 6.30
CA ILE A 65 2.57 1.45 5.03
C ILE A 65 2.14 2.63 4.14
N VAL A 66 0.83 2.87 4.03
CA VAL A 66 0.31 4.00 3.25
C VAL A 66 0.71 5.34 3.87
N GLN A 67 0.71 5.48 5.18
CA GLN A 67 1.14 6.71 5.84
C GLN A 67 2.63 6.99 5.62
N ASP A 68 3.47 5.96 5.65
CA ASP A 68 4.89 6.13 5.36
C ASP A 68 5.12 6.50 3.89
N PHE A 69 4.40 5.86 2.97
CA PHE A 69 4.38 6.24 1.55
C PHE A 69 3.92 7.69 1.34
N LEU A 70 2.85 8.13 2.03
CA LEU A 70 2.36 9.51 1.91
C LEU A 70 3.38 10.53 2.44
N LYS A 71 4.15 10.20 3.48
CA LYS A 71 5.24 11.10 3.95
C LYS A 71 6.35 11.22 2.92
N GLU A 72 6.70 10.11 2.25
CA GLU A 72 7.66 10.13 1.15
C GLU A 72 7.14 11.02 0.03
N VAL A 73 5.88 10.84 -0.39
CA VAL A 73 5.21 11.66 -1.41
C VAL A 73 5.08 13.13 -1.00
N ASP A 74 4.79 13.44 0.27
CA ASP A 74 4.72 14.81 0.78
C ASP A 74 6.08 15.50 0.84
N SER A 75 7.17 14.74 0.92
CA SER A 75 8.53 15.27 0.83
C SER A 75 8.95 15.64 -0.59
N LEU A 76 8.21 15.14 -1.59
CA LEU A 76 8.39 15.48 -2.99
C LEU A 76 7.81 16.87 -3.27
N ASP A 77 8.39 17.57 -4.24
CA ASP A 77 7.80 18.84 -4.71
C ASP A 77 6.34 18.57 -5.15
N PRO A 78 5.34 19.39 -4.74
CA PRO A 78 3.96 19.26 -5.21
C PRO A 78 3.81 19.30 -6.74
N TYR A 79 4.83 19.81 -7.45
CA TYR A 79 4.95 19.81 -8.91
C TYR A 79 5.78 18.63 -9.46
N GLU A 80 6.20 17.68 -8.64
CA GLU A 80 6.78 16.44 -9.14
C GLU A 80 5.79 15.66 -9.99
N SER A 81 6.28 15.12 -11.10
CA SER A 81 5.45 14.45 -12.10
C SER A 81 4.75 13.22 -11.50
N MET A 82 3.50 12.97 -11.91
CA MET A 82 2.74 11.74 -11.64
C MET A 82 3.57 10.46 -11.91
N GLN A 83 4.54 10.53 -12.82
CA GLN A 83 5.51 9.48 -13.08
C GLN A 83 6.28 9.05 -11.82
N LEU A 84 6.74 9.99 -10.98
CA LEU A 84 7.49 9.69 -9.76
C LEU A 84 6.60 8.99 -8.73
N ILE A 85 5.35 9.44 -8.58
CA ILE A 85 4.35 8.75 -7.73
C ILE A 85 4.13 7.32 -8.23
N ILE A 86 3.99 7.12 -9.54
CA ILE A 86 3.86 5.79 -10.15
C ILE A 86 5.11 4.94 -9.89
N GLU A 87 6.31 5.53 -10.01
CA GLU A 87 7.58 4.86 -9.74
C GLU A 87 7.64 4.37 -8.28
N TYR A 88 7.35 5.24 -7.30
CA TYR A 88 7.29 4.86 -5.89
C TYR A 88 6.28 3.73 -5.63
N ILE A 89 5.11 3.76 -6.29
CA ILE A 89 4.12 2.68 -6.21
C ILE A 89 4.72 1.37 -6.73
N ILE A 90 5.40 1.39 -7.89
CA ILE A 90 6.04 0.20 -8.47
C ILE A 90 7.14 -0.33 -7.54
N GLU A 91 7.97 0.53 -6.96
CA GLU A 91 9.01 0.14 -6.02
C GLU A 91 8.46 -0.49 -4.75
N GLY A 92 7.33 0.03 -4.24
CA GLY A 92 6.58 -0.59 -3.15
C GLY A 92 6.11 -2.00 -3.51
N PHE A 93 5.57 -2.18 -4.71
CA PHE A 93 5.12 -3.49 -5.22
C PHE A 93 6.27 -4.50 -5.35
N VAL A 94 7.43 -4.06 -5.83
CA VAL A 94 8.64 -4.89 -5.97
C VAL A 94 9.19 -5.26 -4.60
N SER A 95 9.24 -4.30 -3.67
CA SER A 95 9.72 -4.52 -2.31
C SER A 95 8.82 -5.49 -1.53
N ALA A 96 7.50 -5.41 -1.73
CA ALA A 96 6.53 -6.34 -1.16
C ALA A 96 6.64 -7.77 -1.73
N GLN A 97 7.21 -7.93 -2.93
CA GLN A 97 7.41 -9.23 -3.59
C GLN A 97 8.82 -9.82 -3.43
N LYS A 98 9.72 -9.16 -2.69
CA LYS A 98 10.96 -9.82 -2.28
C LYS A 98 10.58 -11.08 -1.50
N PRO A 99 11.18 -12.25 -1.82
CA PRO A 99 10.67 -13.55 -1.40
C PRO A 99 10.70 -13.65 0.12
N SER A 100 9.54 -13.42 0.72
CA SER A 100 9.26 -13.64 2.12
C SER A 100 8.55 -15.00 2.31
N GLY A 101 8.07 -15.61 1.22
CA GLY A 101 7.56 -16.99 1.13
C GLY A 101 6.31 -17.07 0.24
N LYS A 102 6.13 -18.20 -0.49
CA LYS A 102 5.03 -18.40 -1.48
C LYS A 102 3.62 -18.01 -0.99
N LEU A 103 3.37 -18.14 0.31
CA LEU A 103 2.06 -17.91 0.90
C LEU A 103 1.79 -16.43 1.19
N ILE A 104 2.84 -15.68 1.52
CA ILE A 104 2.79 -14.22 1.64
C ILE A 104 2.56 -13.63 0.27
N ASP A 105 3.25 -14.13 -0.75
CA ASP A 105 3.06 -13.67 -2.13
C ASP A 105 1.58 -13.80 -2.55
N ALA A 106 0.93 -14.91 -2.18
CA ALA A 106 -0.49 -15.13 -2.45
C ALA A 106 -1.41 -14.20 -1.64
N ASN A 107 -1.14 -14.03 -0.34
CA ASN A 107 -1.90 -13.15 0.54
C ASN A 107 -1.77 -11.68 0.08
N ILE A 108 -0.55 -11.19 -0.14
CA ILE A 108 -0.26 -9.84 -0.66
C ILE A 108 -0.94 -9.64 -2.00
N SER A 109 -0.78 -10.57 -2.96
CA SER A 109 -1.40 -10.46 -4.29
C SER A 109 -2.92 -10.27 -4.22
N SER A 110 -3.58 -10.94 -3.26
CA SER A 110 -5.03 -10.83 -3.07
C SER A 110 -5.48 -9.50 -2.46
N MET A 111 -4.62 -8.83 -1.69
CA MET A 111 -4.92 -7.56 -1.02
C MET A 111 -4.36 -6.34 -1.77
N MET A 112 -3.47 -6.56 -2.75
CA MET A 112 -2.67 -5.52 -3.37
C MET A 112 -3.48 -4.53 -4.22
N LEU A 113 -4.59 -4.96 -4.82
CA LEU A 113 -5.49 -4.03 -5.53
C LEU A 113 -6.26 -3.14 -4.54
N ASP A 114 -6.75 -3.70 -3.43
CA ASP A 114 -7.45 -2.93 -2.39
C ASP A 114 -6.50 -1.94 -1.72
N TYR A 115 -5.26 -2.36 -1.46
CA TYR A 115 -4.17 -1.50 -1.02
C TYR A 115 -3.96 -0.33 -1.99
N LEU A 116 -3.77 -0.62 -3.28
CA LEU A 116 -3.51 0.43 -4.27
C LEU A 116 -4.69 1.39 -4.42
N ASN A 117 -5.93 0.88 -4.42
CA ASN A 117 -7.12 1.72 -4.44
C ASN A 117 -7.13 2.68 -3.23
N TYR A 118 -6.84 2.16 -2.03
CA TYR A 118 -6.79 2.95 -0.82
C TYR A 118 -5.66 3.99 -0.83
N THR A 119 -4.45 3.60 -1.25
CA THR A 119 -3.31 4.52 -1.41
C THR A 119 -3.65 5.65 -2.38
N MET A 120 -4.21 5.32 -3.54
CA MET A 120 -4.56 6.31 -4.56
C MET A 120 -5.64 7.27 -4.06
N GLU A 121 -6.69 6.76 -3.40
CA GLU A 121 -7.70 7.61 -2.76
C GLU A 121 -7.06 8.56 -1.74
N LYS A 122 -6.08 8.11 -0.94
CA LYS A 122 -5.39 8.96 0.03
C LYS A 122 -4.49 10.02 -0.60
N VAL A 123 -3.70 9.66 -1.62
CA VAL A 123 -2.82 10.60 -2.34
C VAL A 123 -3.65 11.74 -2.94
N PHE A 124 -4.77 11.42 -3.60
CA PHE A 124 -5.61 12.43 -4.24
C PHE A 124 -6.52 13.19 -3.26
N GLN A 125 -6.82 12.64 -2.09
CA GLN A 125 -7.51 13.36 -1.01
C GLN A 125 -6.59 14.31 -0.24
N ALA A 126 -5.33 13.92 -0.02
CA ALA A 126 -4.37 14.68 0.78
C ALA A 126 -3.95 15.98 0.10
N ASP A 127 -3.96 16.03 -1.23
CA ASP A 127 -3.48 17.19 -1.99
C ASP A 127 -4.43 17.55 -3.15
N ILE A 128 -5.19 18.64 -2.96
CA ILE A 128 -6.10 19.21 -3.97
C ILE A 128 -5.34 19.62 -5.23
N THR A 129 -4.05 19.96 -5.10
CA THR A 129 -3.17 20.35 -6.21
C THR A 129 -2.84 19.17 -7.11
N ARG A 130 -2.64 17.98 -6.53
CA ARG A 130 -2.40 16.70 -7.25
C ARG A 130 -3.68 16.05 -7.75
N ASN A 131 -4.84 16.41 -7.17
CA ASN A 131 -6.14 15.85 -7.53
C ASN A 131 -6.53 16.16 -8.99
N HIS A 132 -6.03 17.25 -9.59
CA HIS A 132 -6.34 17.66 -10.98
C HIS A 132 -7.85 17.62 -11.35
N GLY A 133 -8.76 17.62 -10.37
CA GLY A 133 -10.20 17.44 -10.60
C GLY A 133 -10.61 16.02 -11.02
N MET A 134 -9.80 15.00 -10.76
CA MET A 134 -10.14 13.62 -11.06
C MET A 134 -11.33 13.14 -10.25
N SER A 135 -12.30 12.53 -10.94
CA SER A 135 -13.38 11.80 -10.30
C SER A 135 -12.87 10.53 -9.64
N ARG A 136 -13.60 10.03 -8.64
CA ARG A 136 -13.32 8.72 -8.03
C ARG A 136 -13.23 7.58 -9.06
N MET A 137 -14.03 7.65 -10.12
CA MET A 137 -13.98 6.67 -11.21
C MET A 137 -12.63 6.69 -11.95
N GLN A 138 -12.07 7.88 -12.20
CA GLN A 138 -10.75 8.01 -12.83
C GLN A 138 -9.65 7.49 -11.90
N ILE A 139 -9.73 7.76 -10.60
CA ILE A 139 -8.78 7.25 -9.61
C ILE A 139 -8.79 5.71 -9.57
N LEU A 140 -9.99 5.10 -9.52
CA LEU A 140 -10.13 3.63 -9.53
C LEU A 140 -9.64 3.02 -10.85
N PHE A 141 -9.92 3.67 -11.98
CA PHE A 141 -9.43 3.23 -13.28
C PHE A 141 -7.90 3.27 -13.34
N LEU A 142 -7.28 4.34 -12.85
CA LEU A 142 -5.83 4.50 -12.78
C LEU A 142 -5.20 3.44 -11.88
N ALA A 143 -5.74 3.25 -10.66
CA ALA A 143 -5.30 2.21 -9.73
C ALA A 143 -5.39 0.81 -10.36
N GLY A 144 -6.53 0.48 -10.98
CA GLY A 144 -6.71 -0.80 -11.67
C GLY A 144 -5.75 -1.00 -12.85
N GLY A 145 -5.49 0.06 -13.63
CA GLY A 145 -4.54 0.05 -14.74
C GLY A 145 -3.11 -0.21 -14.26
N ILE A 146 -2.64 0.57 -13.28
CA ILE A 146 -1.32 0.39 -12.66
C ILE A 146 -1.18 -1.02 -12.10
N TYR A 147 -2.16 -1.50 -11.30
CA TYR A 147 -2.14 -2.84 -10.72
C TYR A 147 -1.95 -3.93 -11.78
N ASN A 148 -2.75 -3.91 -12.85
CA ASN A 148 -2.69 -4.94 -13.87
C ASN A 148 -1.37 -4.91 -14.65
N ILE A 149 -0.88 -3.73 -15.00
CA ILE A 149 0.39 -3.56 -15.72
C ILE A 149 1.56 -4.05 -14.85
N VAL A 150 1.62 -3.64 -13.58
CA VAL A 150 2.71 -4.01 -12.67
C VAL A 150 2.69 -5.50 -12.38
N ASN A 151 1.51 -6.08 -12.10
CA ASN A 151 1.38 -7.51 -11.83
C ASN A 151 1.85 -8.36 -13.04
N ASP A 152 1.47 -7.96 -14.24
CA ASP A 152 1.89 -8.65 -15.46
C ASP A 152 3.38 -8.45 -15.78
N TRP A 153 3.92 -7.24 -15.58
CA TRP A 153 5.36 -6.97 -15.70
C TRP A 153 6.19 -7.85 -14.76
N ILE A 154 5.73 -8.05 -13.52
CA ILE A 154 6.41 -8.92 -12.54
C ILE A 154 6.31 -10.40 -12.94
N LYS A 155 5.13 -10.87 -13.38
CA LYS A 155 4.95 -12.24 -13.91
C LYS A 155 5.83 -12.52 -15.13
N ARG A 156 6.12 -11.49 -15.93
CA ARG A 156 7.02 -11.57 -17.11
C ARG A 156 8.51 -11.39 -16.75
N GLY A 157 8.84 -11.36 -15.46
CA GLY A 157 10.20 -11.38 -14.93
C GLY A 157 10.81 -10.01 -14.67
N ALA A 158 10.01 -8.94 -14.58
CA ALA A 158 10.43 -7.59 -14.20
C ALA A 158 11.69 -7.11 -14.97
N LYS A 159 11.67 -7.22 -16.30
CA LYS A 159 12.86 -7.04 -17.17
C LYS A 159 13.35 -5.59 -17.29
N GLU A 160 12.47 -4.64 -17.03
CA GLU A 160 12.73 -3.19 -17.13
C GLU A 160 12.97 -2.63 -15.73
N SER A 161 13.46 -1.39 -15.55
CA SER A 161 13.48 -0.78 -14.22
C SER A 161 12.09 -0.25 -13.82
N PRO A 162 11.79 -0.10 -12.51
CA PRO A 162 10.58 0.59 -12.04
C PRO A 162 10.37 1.95 -12.71
N GLN A 163 11.43 2.76 -12.80
CA GLN A 163 11.45 4.04 -13.49
C GLN A 163 11.02 3.95 -14.96
N ALA A 164 11.54 2.97 -15.71
CA ALA A 164 11.24 2.80 -17.12
C ALA A 164 9.77 2.37 -17.33
N LEU A 165 9.24 1.52 -16.46
CA LEU A 165 7.84 1.15 -16.48
C LEU A 165 6.95 2.34 -16.10
N ALA A 166 7.33 3.12 -15.10
CA ALA A 166 6.60 4.31 -14.66
C ALA A 166 6.46 5.33 -15.80
N ALA A 167 7.53 5.57 -16.56
CA ALA A 167 7.50 6.43 -17.74
C ALA A 167 6.46 5.97 -18.77
N LYS A 168 6.43 4.66 -19.09
CA LYS A 168 5.45 4.09 -20.02
C LYS A 168 4.02 4.20 -19.53
N ILE A 169 3.79 3.99 -18.23
CA ILE A 169 2.46 4.17 -17.62
C ILE A 169 2.06 5.64 -17.68
N TYR A 170 2.99 6.56 -17.42
CA TYR A 170 2.74 8.00 -17.48
C TYR A 170 2.33 8.46 -18.89
N GLU A 171 2.96 7.94 -19.95
CA GLU A 171 2.66 8.28 -21.35
C GLU A 171 1.24 7.89 -21.79
N ILE A 172 0.64 6.85 -21.20
CA ILE A 172 -0.72 6.40 -21.54
C ILE A 172 -1.79 7.10 -20.70
N LEU A 173 -1.40 7.94 -19.74
CA LEU A 173 -2.34 8.65 -18.91
C LEU A 173 -3.12 9.70 -19.72
N PRO A 174 -4.43 9.86 -19.48
CA PRO A 174 -5.20 10.91 -20.13
C PRO A 174 -4.61 12.29 -19.79
N TYR A 175 -4.53 13.20 -20.77
CA TYR A 175 -3.97 14.55 -20.64
C TYR A 175 -4.47 15.38 -19.43
N GLY A 176 -5.65 15.07 -18.88
CA GLY A 176 -6.18 15.70 -17.66
C GLY A 176 -5.55 15.20 -16.34
N THR A 177 -4.61 14.28 -16.41
CA THR A 177 -3.93 13.66 -15.25
C THR A 177 -2.40 13.87 -15.28
N THR A 178 -1.91 14.54 -16.31
CA THR A 178 -0.50 14.89 -16.53
C THR A 178 -0.31 16.40 -16.35
N ASP A 179 0.79 16.82 -15.74
CA ASP A 179 1.07 18.26 -15.50
C ASP A 179 1.02 19.04 -16.83
N THR A 180 0.18 20.08 -16.89
CA THR A 180 -0.11 20.86 -18.09
C THR A 180 1.06 21.73 -18.55
N ARG A 181 2.17 21.76 -17.79
CA ARG A 181 3.35 22.59 -18.10
C ARG A 181 4.23 22.07 -19.23
N ASN A 182 4.18 20.78 -19.57
CA ASN A 182 5.03 20.23 -20.64
C ASN A 182 4.51 20.50 -22.07
N LEU A 183 3.30 21.05 -22.23
CA LEU A 183 2.70 21.31 -23.55
C LEU A 183 2.83 22.76 -24.02
N ALA A 184 3.44 23.66 -23.23
CA ALA A 184 3.67 25.04 -23.65
C ALA A 184 4.91 25.21 -24.57
N ASN A 185 5.71 24.15 -24.76
CA ASN A 185 6.96 24.19 -25.53
C ASN A 185 7.06 23.11 -26.63
N SER A 186 5.92 22.57 -27.11
CA SER A 186 5.87 21.64 -28.28
C SER A 186 5.23 22.31 -29.49
#